data_AF-A0A950RJ06-F1
#
_entry.id   AF-A0A950RJ06-F1
#
_cell.length_a   1.000
_cell.length_b   1.000
_cell.length_c   1.000
_cell.angle_alpha   90.00
_cell.angle_beta   90.00
_cell.angle_gamma   90.00
#
_symmetry.space_group_name_H-M   'P 1'
#
loop_
_entity.id
_entity.type
_entity.pdbx_description
1 polymer ?
#
loop_
_entity_poly.entity_id
_entity_poly.type
_entity_poly.pdbx_seq_one_letter_code
_entity_poly.pdbx_strand_id
1 'polypeptide(L)'
;GKETQTAPILWCGGCQGIGTPPVVMPDGRVLVLYRSAYGHWNHGVAPLVALGLLDLPANRITPLRHENGKEPPWNTFWGTADESQNFVVAGNTLFLVHQSTLGGFDLPSRKLFPIWGERDSWGGFRHLPWARNEWNGPARGGVAIVGSRLYWQTGSRLLCLVAGEQGQPGEDVALDGRKIPTQEAPPPERPDDRQLREKLAGAVTQLLSRPWAPLYVEPGLGGREFFFDNSGEVLETLAWAYPFLPPDLQQRVKTFLAKEWQTHPPFGKKARYDLPEGERREWFPVPGDVLSRLDRDRPSHPFGNCHAVWLYAERCGEWRRVLAAWPQLRECFEDFTRTGWRLDGARGDLNANRYLASLRAFARIARRAEDTEMAQRADRMAAATTTALLSWWRRSAAGAGTPVIPTIQEWDQFVGRGDALFFRVVPHRAKLALFHDLTPEVAALVEEGAPGTVAKVWDTFVTLCPTWHLQGEERQVHFGENFVDPPDFARDAFEASAWLRNSSPDELTQRLDIPCCRADLYYVLKLAILLDRAGKR
;
A
#
# COMPACT_ATOMS: atom_id res chain seq x y z
N GLY A 1 -27.89 -23.24 -17.82
CA GLY A 1 -29.07 -23.20 -16.93
C GLY A 1 -29.56 -21.77 -16.82
N LYS A 2 -30.87 -21.55 -16.69
CA LYS A 2 -31.39 -20.26 -16.24
C LYS A 2 -31.39 -20.25 -14.72
N GLU A 3 -30.91 -19.18 -14.10
CA GLU A 3 -31.02 -18.96 -12.66
C GLU A 3 -32.51 -18.93 -12.31
N THR A 4 -32.95 -19.87 -11.47
CA THR A 4 -34.38 -20.04 -11.18
C THR A 4 -34.84 -19.09 -10.09
N GLN A 5 -33.99 -18.76 -9.10
CA GLN A 5 -34.24 -17.85 -7.98
C GLN A 5 -32.92 -17.31 -7.41
N THR A 6 -32.93 -16.06 -6.93
CA THR A 6 -31.79 -15.44 -6.21
C THR A 6 -32.13 -15.34 -4.72
N ALA A 7 -31.44 -16.10 -3.88
CA ALA A 7 -31.61 -16.01 -2.42
C ALA A 7 -30.94 -14.73 -1.89
N PRO A 8 -31.54 -13.99 -0.94
CA PRO A 8 -31.01 -12.72 -0.42
C PRO A 8 -29.88 -12.94 0.59
N ILE A 9 -28.84 -13.65 0.16
CA ILE A 9 -27.65 -13.94 0.97
C ILE A 9 -26.65 -12.79 0.86
N LEU A 10 -25.92 -12.56 1.94
CA LEU A 10 -24.80 -11.63 1.97
C LEU A 10 -23.54 -12.40 1.62
N TRP A 11 -22.89 -12.00 0.53
CA TRP A 11 -21.58 -12.54 0.17
C TRP A 11 -20.45 -11.91 1.00
N CYS A 12 -20.62 -10.69 1.47
CA CYS A 12 -19.67 -10.03 2.37
C CYS A 12 -20.41 -9.54 3.62
N GLY A 13 -19.84 -9.81 4.79
CA GLY A 13 -20.18 -9.13 6.04
C GLY A 13 -19.12 -8.06 6.37
N GLY A 14 -19.55 -6.90 6.85
CA GLY A 14 -18.67 -5.79 7.28
C GLY A 14 -18.03 -4.94 6.16
N CYS A 15 -16.88 -4.31 6.42
CA CYS A 15 -16.17 -3.33 5.56
C CYS A 15 -15.54 -3.90 4.27
N GLN A 16 -16.29 -4.66 3.48
CA GLN A 16 -15.89 -5.11 2.13
C GLN A 16 -14.57 -5.94 2.10
N GLY A 17 -14.24 -6.64 3.19
CA GLY A 17 -13.09 -7.57 3.25
C GLY A 17 -13.26 -8.82 2.38
N ILE A 18 -12.56 -9.92 2.69
CA ILE A 18 -12.78 -11.20 1.99
C ILE A 18 -14.26 -11.59 2.13
N GLY A 19 -14.84 -12.06 1.03
CA GLY A 19 -16.19 -12.62 1.06
C GLY A 19 -16.33 -13.70 2.14
N THR A 20 -17.53 -13.81 2.69
CA THR A 20 -17.97 -14.84 3.62
C THR A 20 -18.79 -15.87 2.82
N PRO A 21 -18.14 -16.76 2.04
CA PRO A 21 -18.85 -17.68 1.17
C PRO A 21 -19.77 -18.60 1.99
N PRO A 22 -20.95 -18.96 1.45
CA PRO A 22 -21.82 -19.94 2.09
C PRO A 22 -21.12 -21.30 2.29
N VAL A 23 -21.45 -22.00 3.37
CA VAL A 23 -20.86 -23.30 3.70
C VAL A 23 -21.89 -24.41 3.51
N VAL A 24 -21.57 -25.43 2.71
CA VAL A 24 -22.46 -26.59 2.51
C VAL A 24 -22.35 -27.53 3.71
N MET A 25 -23.49 -27.84 4.32
CA MET A 25 -23.60 -28.74 5.46
C MET A 25 -23.67 -30.21 4.99
N PRO A 26 -23.34 -31.20 5.85
CA PRO A 26 -23.46 -32.62 5.50
C PRO A 26 -24.85 -33.07 5.09
N ASP A 27 -25.90 -32.36 5.51
CA ASP A 27 -27.30 -32.64 5.17
C ASP A 27 -27.78 -31.93 3.88
N GLY A 28 -26.88 -31.27 3.15
CA GLY A 28 -27.16 -30.58 1.89
C GLY A 28 -27.74 -29.18 2.04
N ARG A 29 -28.05 -28.72 3.26
CA ARG A 29 -28.40 -27.30 3.50
C ARG A 29 -27.16 -26.42 3.41
N VAL A 30 -27.35 -25.13 3.21
CA VAL A 30 -26.26 -24.16 3.09
C VAL A 30 -26.30 -23.17 4.24
N LEU A 31 -25.25 -23.10 5.04
CA LEU A 31 -25.07 -22.04 6.02
C LEU A 31 -24.79 -20.71 5.29
N VAL A 32 -25.60 -19.70 5.59
CA VAL A 32 -25.57 -18.39 4.92
C VAL A 32 -25.59 -17.26 5.93
N LEU A 33 -24.94 -16.15 5.56
CA LEU A 33 -25.18 -14.83 6.12
C LEU A 33 -26.32 -14.18 5.32
N TYR A 34 -27.27 -13.51 5.99
CA TYR A 34 -28.38 -12.85 5.31
C TYR A 34 -28.92 -11.67 6.12
N ARG A 35 -29.74 -10.81 5.48
CA ARG A 35 -30.39 -9.68 6.16
C ARG A 35 -31.65 -10.12 6.89
N SER A 36 -31.80 -9.74 8.17
CA SER A 36 -32.99 -10.05 8.96
C SER A 36 -33.18 -9.09 10.14
N ALA A 37 -34.37 -8.52 10.26
CA ALA A 37 -34.79 -7.77 11.45
C ALA A 37 -34.96 -8.64 12.70
N TYR A 38 -35.01 -9.96 12.53
CA TYR A 38 -35.16 -10.93 13.62
C TYR A 38 -33.84 -11.62 14.00
N GLY A 39 -32.72 -11.18 13.40
CA GLY A 39 -31.39 -11.60 13.80
C GLY A 39 -31.07 -11.13 15.21
N HIS A 40 -30.32 -11.94 15.94
CA HIS A 40 -29.79 -11.56 17.25
C HIS A 40 -28.25 -11.61 17.30
N TRP A 41 -27.64 -11.65 16.12
CA TRP A 41 -26.18 -11.65 15.94
C TRP A 41 -25.64 -10.22 15.88
N ASN A 42 -26.41 -9.23 16.35
CA ASN A 42 -26.09 -7.82 16.16
C ASN A 42 -25.45 -7.28 17.43
N HIS A 43 -24.32 -6.60 17.28
CA HIS A 43 -23.67 -5.84 18.35
C HIS A 43 -23.12 -4.54 17.76
N GLY A 44 -23.98 -3.53 17.56
CA GLY A 44 -23.58 -2.21 17.06
C GLY A 44 -23.83 -1.93 15.56
N VAL A 45 -22.80 -1.39 14.88
CA VAL A 45 -22.78 -0.35 13.84
C VAL A 45 -23.71 -0.55 12.61
N ALA A 46 -24.06 -1.78 12.22
CA ALA A 46 -24.84 -2.03 11.00
C ALA A 46 -25.96 -3.07 11.22
N PRO A 47 -27.19 -2.69 11.61
CA PRO A 47 -28.20 -3.66 12.05
C PRO A 47 -28.67 -4.61 10.93
N LEU A 48 -29.48 -5.60 11.33
CA LEU A 48 -30.22 -6.51 10.46
C LEU A 48 -29.36 -7.62 9.81
N VAL A 49 -28.38 -8.19 10.50
CA VAL A 49 -27.64 -9.37 9.99
C VAL A 49 -27.98 -10.61 10.82
N ALA A 50 -28.04 -11.77 10.16
CA ALA A 50 -28.28 -13.05 10.80
C ALA A 50 -27.53 -14.20 10.09
N LEU A 51 -27.28 -15.27 10.85
CA LEU A 51 -26.89 -16.57 10.33
C LEU A 51 -28.11 -17.47 10.17
N GLY A 52 -28.11 -18.32 9.14
CA GLY A 52 -29.20 -19.25 8.89
C GLY A 52 -28.80 -20.41 7.99
N LEU A 53 -29.65 -21.44 7.96
CA LEU A 53 -29.52 -22.59 7.07
C LEU A 53 -30.51 -22.44 5.91
N LEU A 54 -30.01 -22.21 4.70
CA LEU A 54 -30.75 -22.18 3.46
C LEU A 54 -31.02 -23.61 2.98
N ASP A 55 -32.29 -23.95 2.89
CA ASP A 55 -32.80 -25.11 2.15
C ASP A 55 -32.94 -24.70 0.68
N LEU A 56 -32.08 -25.22 -0.18
CA LEU A 56 -32.05 -24.87 -1.62
C LEU A 56 -33.34 -25.30 -2.34
N PRO A 57 -33.84 -26.54 -2.22
CA PRO A 57 -35.13 -26.93 -2.79
C PRO A 57 -36.31 -26.06 -2.37
N ALA A 58 -36.37 -25.69 -1.09
CA ALA A 58 -37.47 -24.87 -0.56
C ALA A 58 -37.26 -23.35 -0.70
N ASN A 59 -36.06 -22.93 -1.11
CA ASN A 59 -35.56 -21.55 -1.06
C ASN A 59 -35.94 -20.83 0.25
N ARG A 60 -35.70 -21.51 1.38
CA ARG A 60 -36.09 -21.02 2.71
C ARG A 60 -34.89 -21.02 3.65
N ILE A 61 -34.65 -19.88 4.29
CA ILE A 61 -33.63 -19.74 5.32
C ILE A 61 -34.26 -20.02 6.69
N THR A 62 -33.71 -21.00 7.41
CA THR A 62 -34.03 -21.24 8.83
C THR A 62 -33.05 -20.45 9.70
N PRO A 63 -33.51 -19.46 10.50
CA PRO A 63 -32.61 -18.66 11.32
C PRO A 63 -31.89 -19.51 12.37
N LEU A 64 -30.57 -19.35 12.47
CA LEU A 64 -29.78 -19.88 13.57
C LEU A 64 -29.80 -18.87 14.71
N ARG A 65 -30.04 -19.38 15.93
CA ARG A 65 -30.09 -18.57 17.14
C ARG A 65 -29.13 -19.10 18.20
N HIS A 66 -28.30 -18.26 18.83
CA HIS A 66 -27.54 -18.49 20.05
C HIS A 66 -28.33 -18.25 21.36
N GLU A 67 -27.86 -18.82 22.46
CA GLU A 67 -28.55 -18.74 23.77
C GLU A 67 -28.45 -17.38 24.48
N ASN A 68 -27.46 -16.55 24.16
CA ASN A 68 -27.17 -15.27 24.84
C ASN A 68 -28.15 -14.10 24.52
N GLY A 69 -29.40 -14.37 24.17
CA GLY A 69 -30.40 -13.32 23.96
C GLY A 69 -30.16 -12.48 22.69
N LYS A 70 -30.17 -11.15 22.83
CA LYS A 70 -30.02 -10.17 21.72
C LYS A 70 -28.59 -9.67 21.51
N GLU A 71 -27.71 -9.92 22.48
CA GLU A 71 -26.36 -9.41 22.51
C GLU A 71 -25.40 -10.61 22.53
N PRO A 72 -24.72 -10.92 21.42
CA PRO A 72 -23.67 -11.93 21.45
C PRO A 72 -22.56 -11.50 22.42
N PRO A 73 -21.98 -12.42 23.21
CA PRO A 73 -20.83 -12.13 24.07
C PRO A 73 -19.70 -11.41 23.34
N TRP A 74 -19.02 -10.51 24.04
CA TRP A 74 -17.82 -9.84 23.55
C TRP A 74 -16.73 -10.88 23.18
N ASN A 75 -15.89 -10.57 22.18
CA ASN A 75 -14.84 -11.47 21.65
C ASN A 75 -15.34 -12.82 21.10
N THR A 76 -16.55 -12.88 20.53
CA THR A 76 -17.04 -14.08 19.83
C THR A 76 -17.30 -13.79 18.36
N PHE A 77 -18.52 -13.41 18.00
CA PHE A 77 -18.91 -13.11 16.63
C PHE A 77 -20.06 -12.11 16.62
N TRP A 78 -19.88 -11.06 15.84
CA TRP A 78 -20.91 -10.08 15.56
C TRP A 78 -21.18 -10.13 14.06
N GLY A 79 -22.41 -10.44 13.68
CA GLY A 79 -22.82 -10.38 12.28
C GLY A 79 -22.73 -8.96 11.71
N THR A 80 -22.67 -7.94 12.58
CA THR A 80 -22.70 -6.52 12.26
C THR A 80 -21.47 -5.81 12.81
N ALA A 81 -20.50 -5.57 11.95
CA ALA A 81 -19.22 -5.01 12.32
C ALA A 81 -18.66 -4.18 11.17
N ASP A 82 -17.92 -3.14 11.48
CA ASP A 82 -17.01 -2.46 10.56
C ASP A 82 -15.74 -3.30 10.29
N GLU A 83 -15.63 -4.46 10.92
CA GLU A 83 -14.53 -5.40 10.76
C GLU A 83 -14.85 -6.57 9.80
N SER A 84 -13.79 -7.24 9.32
CA SER A 84 -13.90 -8.43 8.48
C SER A 84 -14.38 -9.65 9.26
N GLN A 85 -15.19 -10.49 8.62
CA GLN A 85 -15.72 -11.71 9.23
C GLN A 85 -15.78 -12.90 8.24
N ASN A 86 -15.53 -14.10 8.76
CA ASN A 86 -15.62 -15.34 8.01
C ASN A 86 -16.19 -16.45 8.91
N PHE A 87 -16.68 -17.53 8.31
CA PHE A 87 -17.05 -18.71 9.06
C PHE A 87 -16.84 -20.02 8.30
N VAL A 88 -16.54 -21.08 9.06
CA VAL A 88 -16.39 -22.44 8.55
C VAL A 88 -17.07 -23.43 9.49
N VAL A 89 -17.47 -24.59 8.99
CA VAL A 89 -18.11 -25.64 9.78
C VAL A 89 -17.21 -26.86 9.85
N ALA A 90 -16.98 -27.38 11.05
CA ALA A 90 -16.38 -28.71 11.24
C ALA A 90 -17.17 -29.49 12.30
N GLY A 91 -17.71 -30.64 11.89
CA GLY A 91 -18.63 -31.42 12.72
C GLY A 91 -19.87 -30.61 13.08
N ASN A 92 -20.14 -30.50 14.38
CA ASN A 92 -21.26 -29.73 14.92
C ASN A 92 -20.90 -28.29 15.29
N THR A 93 -19.65 -27.87 15.06
CA THR A 93 -19.16 -26.56 15.44
C THR A 93 -19.03 -25.66 14.22
N LEU A 94 -19.67 -24.51 14.31
CA LEU A 94 -19.44 -23.37 13.44
C LEU A 94 -18.33 -22.51 14.04
N PHE A 95 -17.20 -22.41 13.35
CA PHE A 95 -16.08 -21.55 13.71
C PHE A 95 -16.30 -20.18 13.09
N LEU A 96 -16.23 -19.17 13.93
CA LEU A 96 -16.58 -17.80 13.58
C LEU A 96 -15.33 -16.96 13.73
N VAL A 97 -14.88 -16.38 12.63
CA VAL A 97 -13.76 -15.44 12.60
C VAL A 97 -14.36 -14.04 12.53
N HIS A 98 -13.99 -13.20 13.49
CA HIS A 98 -14.44 -11.82 13.54
C HIS A 98 -13.29 -10.94 14.00
N GLN A 99 -12.80 -10.06 13.12
CA GLN A 99 -11.59 -9.28 13.36
C GLN A 99 -10.49 -10.20 13.93
N SER A 100 -10.03 -9.92 15.14
CA SER A 100 -8.91 -10.60 15.81
C SER A 100 -9.34 -11.68 16.79
N THR A 101 -10.60 -12.10 16.69
CA THR A 101 -11.21 -13.12 17.55
C THR A 101 -11.65 -14.34 16.75
N LEU A 102 -11.49 -15.48 17.38
CA LEU A 102 -11.99 -16.77 16.93
C LEU A 102 -13.01 -17.26 17.96
N GLY A 103 -14.26 -17.35 17.54
CA GLY A 103 -15.37 -17.92 18.30
C GLY A 103 -15.80 -19.28 17.77
N GLY A 104 -16.55 -20.01 18.59
CA GLY A 104 -17.23 -21.25 18.22
C GLY A 104 -18.72 -21.16 18.55
N PHE A 105 -19.54 -21.72 17.66
CA PHE A 105 -20.97 -21.89 17.84
C PHE A 105 -21.34 -23.36 17.68
N ASP A 106 -21.78 -23.99 18.76
CA ASP A 106 -22.24 -25.38 18.73
C ASP A 106 -23.67 -25.43 18.17
N LEU A 107 -23.83 -26.02 16.99
CA LEU A 107 -25.09 -26.03 16.25
C LEU A 107 -26.24 -26.72 17.01
N PRO A 108 -26.04 -27.87 17.70
CA PRO A 108 -27.09 -28.52 18.47
C PRO A 108 -27.51 -27.75 19.72
N SER A 109 -26.56 -27.39 20.59
CA SER A 109 -26.87 -26.70 21.86
C SER A 109 -27.14 -25.22 21.69
N ARG A 110 -26.77 -24.64 20.55
CA ARG A 110 -26.85 -23.20 20.27
C ARG A 110 -26.00 -22.35 21.21
N LYS A 111 -24.95 -22.95 21.77
CA LYS A 111 -24.00 -22.25 22.64
C LYS A 111 -22.94 -21.55 21.82
N LEU A 112 -22.76 -20.25 22.07
CA LEU A 112 -21.66 -19.44 21.55
C LEU A 112 -20.55 -19.37 22.60
N PHE A 113 -19.30 -19.58 22.21
CA PHE A 113 -18.16 -19.59 23.13
C PHE A 113 -16.89 -19.02 22.47
N PRO A 114 -16.00 -18.37 23.25
CA PRO A 114 -14.71 -17.93 22.74
C PRO A 114 -13.77 -19.14 22.54
N ILE A 115 -12.97 -19.13 21.48
CA ILE A 115 -11.89 -20.09 21.27
C ILE A 115 -10.55 -19.41 21.52
N TRP A 116 -10.29 -18.28 20.86
CA TRP A 116 -9.04 -17.55 21.02
C TRP A 116 -9.16 -16.09 20.62
N GLY A 117 -8.29 -15.28 21.23
CA GLY A 117 -8.05 -13.90 20.85
C GLY A 117 -8.99 -12.88 21.47
N GLU A 118 -8.66 -11.62 21.18
CA GLU A 118 -9.31 -10.44 21.73
C GLU A 118 -9.41 -9.41 20.62
N ARG A 119 -10.44 -8.56 20.68
CA ARG A 119 -10.57 -7.42 19.79
C ARG A 119 -9.30 -6.56 19.76
N ASP A 120 -9.01 -5.94 18.62
CA ASP A 120 -7.91 -4.99 18.43
C ASP A 120 -6.51 -5.60 18.72
N SER A 121 -6.33 -6.89 18.39
CA SER A 121 -5.08 -7.65 18.53
C SER A 121 -4.68 -8.33 17.22
N TRP A 122 -3.54 -9.01 17.10
CA TRP A 122 -3.19 -9.82 15.92
C TRP A 122 -3.57 -11.28 16.10
N GLY A 123 -4.82 -11.61 15.82
CA GLY A 123 -5.38 -12.93 16.08
C GLY A 123 -5.15 -13.40 17.51
N GLY A 124 -5.40 -12.50 18.47
CA GLY A 124 -5.18 -12.69 19.91
C GLY A 124 -3.81 -12.26 20.44
N PHE A 125 -2.83 -12.11 19.57
CA PHE A 125 -1.49 -11.69 19.98
C PHE A 125 -1.38 -10.18 20.00
N ARG A 126 -0.96 -9.62 21.13
CA ARG A 126 -0.55 -8.22 21.19
C ARG A 126 0.95 -8.19 20.92
N HIS A 127 1.43 -7.20 20.18
CA HIS A 127 2.88 -6.88 20.07
C HIS A 127 3.77 -7.82 19.26
N LEU A 128 3.28 -8.37 18.16
CA LEU A 128 4.15 -9.15 17.28
C LEU A 128 5.32 -8.29 16.80
N PRO A 129 6.57 -8.84 16.73
CA PRO A 129 7.75 -8.06 16.33
C PRO A 129 7.60 -7.36 14.98
N TRP A 130 6.75 -7.94 14.12
CA TRP A 130 6.49 -7.61 12.73
C TRP A 130 5.09 -7.00 12.48
N ALA A 131 4.27 -6.84 13.52
CA ALA A 131 2.90 -6.33 13.40
C ALA A 131 2.49 -5.68 14.73
N ARG A 132 2.28 -4.36 14.70
CA ARG A 132 2.21 -3.55 15.93
C ARG A 132 0.82 -3.06 16.28
N ASN A 133 -0.14 -3.11 15.35
CA ASN A 133 -1.54 -2.89 15.65
C ASN A 133 -2.44 -3.41 14.52
N GLU A 134 -3.59 -3.98 14.89
CA GLU A 134 -4.63 -4.42 13.97
C GLU A 134 -5.94 -3.79 14.45
N TRP A 135 -6.30 -2.64 13.88
CA TRP A 135 -7.59 -2.05 14.20
C TRP A 135 -8.70 -2.69 13.34
N ASN A 136 -8.44 -3.01 12.05
CA ASN A 136 -9.39 -3.71 11.18
C ASN A 136 -8.83 -4.93 10.42
N GLY A 137 -7.58 -5.35 10.68
CA GLY A 137 -6.92 -6.31 9.79
C GLY A 137 -7.48 -7.74 9.88
N PRO A 138 -7.19 -8.57 8.86
CA PRO A 138 -7.20 -8.38 7.42
C PRO A 138 -8.56 -8.79 6.84
N ALA A 139 -8.64 -8.83 5.53
CA ALA A 139 -9.00 -10.02 4.78
C ALA A 139 -8.75 -11.36 5.55
N ARG A 140 -9.59 -11.72 6.52
CA ARG A 140 -9.48 -12.96 7.29
C ARG A 140 -9.94 -14.14 6.44
N GLY A 141 -9.05 -15.11 6.29
CA GLY A 141 -9.45 -16.41 5.81
C GLY A 141 -10.32 -17.13 6.85
N GLY A 142 -11.10 -18.11 6.39
CA GLY A 142 -11.63 -19.13 7.27
C GLY A 142 -10.49 -19.92 7.94
N VAL A 143 -10.83 -20.68 8.98
CA VAL A 143 -9.86 -21.55 9.65
C VAL A 143 -9.83 -22.92 9.00
N ALA A 144 -8.65 -23.53 8.90
CA ALA A 144 -8.48 -24.92 8.51
C ALA A 144 -8.23 -25.76 9.75
N ILE A 145 -8.93 -26.89 9.87
CA ILE A 145 -8.85 -27.76 11.05
C ILE A 145 -8.26 -29.11 10.62
N VAL A 146 -7.17 -29.50 11.26
CA VAL A 146 -6.46 -30.76 10.97
C VAL A 146 -6.09 -31.43 12.29
N GLY A 147 -6.80 -32.51 12.62
CA GLY A 147 -6.64 -33.18 13.92
C GLY A 147 -6.97 -32.24 15.09
N SER A 148 -6.02 -32.04 16.00
CA SER A 148 -6.12 -31.13 17.15
C SER A 148 -5.61 -29.72 16.89
N ARG A 149 -5.33 -29.39 15.62
CA ARG A 149 -4.75 -28.12 15.22
C ARG A 149 -5.72 -27.30 14.39
N LEU A 150 -5.70 -26.00 14.63
CA LEU A 150 -6.44 -25.02 13.87
C LEU A 150 -5.46 -24.02 13.26
N TYR A 151 -5.49 -23.92 11.95
CA TYR A 151 -4.67 -23.00 11.17
C TYR A 151 -5.54 -21.84 10.73
N TRP A 152 -5.20 -20.64 11.18
CA TRP A 152 -5.96 -19.43 10.96
C TRP A 152 -5.13 -18.45 10.15
N GLN A 153 -5.60 -18.13 8.95
CA GLN A 153 -4.95 -17.14 8.12
C GLN A 153 -5.32 -15.72 8.57
N THR A 154 -4.30 -14.96 8.95
CA THR A 154 -4.38 -13.58 9.37
C THR A 154 -3.51 -12.75 8.43
N GLY A 155 -4.05 -12.46 7.25
CA GLY A 155 -3.40 -11.64 6.23
C GLY A 155 -2.42 -12.48 5.43
N SER A 156 -1.18 -12.04 5.38
CA SER A 156 -0.06 -12.82 4.83
C SER A 156 0.59 -13.75 5.85
N ARG A 157 -0.13 -14.13 6.92
CA ARG A 157 0.39 -14.95 8.03
C ARG A 157 -0.57 -16.07 8.38
N LEU A 158 -0.01 -17.12 8.98
CA LEU A 158 -0.74 -18.29 9.44
C LEU A 158 -0.48 -18.49 10.94
N LEU A 159 -1.53 -18.37 11.75
CA LEU A 159 -1.51 -18.74 13.16
C LEU A 159 -1.90 -20.20 13.29
N CYS A 160 -1.17 -20.97 14.10
CA CYS A 160 -1.55 -22.35 14.44
C CYS A 160 -1.94 -22.41 15.92
N LEU A 161 -3.22 -22.61 16.19
CA LEU A 161 -3.74 -22.86 17.53
C LEU A 161 -3.75 -24.37 17.77
N VAL A 162 -3.25 -24.79 18.92
CA VAL A 162 -3.22 -26.19 19.35
C VAL A 162 -3.80 -26.26 20.75
N ALA A 163 -4.73 -27.19 20.98
CA ALA A 163 -5.21 -27.46 22.32
C ALA A 163 -4.06 -28.06 23.15
N GLY A 164 -3.73 -27.47 24.30
CA GLY A 164 -2.75 -28.05 25.22
C GLY A 164 -3.18 -29.44 25.67
N GLU A 165 -2.22 -30.37 25.83
CA GLU A 165 -2.47 -31.78 26.18
C GLU A 165 -3.28 -31.97 27.48
N GLN A 166 -3.36 -30.94 28.32
CA GLN A 166 -4.10 -30.93 29.59
C GLN A 166 -5.06 -29.73 29.74
N GLY A 167 -5.38 -29.01 28.66
CA GLY A 167 -6.24 -27.81 28.71
C GLY A 167 -5.63 -26.60 29.45
N GLN A 168 -4.36 -26.66 29.82
CA GLN A 168 -3.59 -25.51 30.33
C GLN A 168 -3.43 -24.49 29.18
N PRO A 169 -3.60 -23.17 29.43
CA PRO A 169 -3.24 -22.14 28.46
C PRO A 169 -1.77 -22.30 28.06
N GLY A 170 -1.47 -22.21 26.76
CA GLY A 170 -0.09 -22.10 26.31
C GLY A 170 0.55 -20.82 26.86
N GLU A 171 1.82 -20.89 27.22
CA GLU A 171 2.58 -19.68 27.56
C GLU A 171 2.77 -18.83 26.30
N ASP A 172 2.53 -17.52 26.40
CA ASP A 172 2.85 -16.57 25.32
C ASP A 172 4.37 -16.36 25.27
N VAL A 173 5.04 -17.18 24.46
CA VAL A 173 6.49 -17.13 24.29
C VAL A 173 6.83 -16.39 23.00
N ALA A 174 7.42 -15.20 23.14
CA ALA A 174 8.01 -14.50 22.01
C ALA A 174 9.29 -15.21 21.55
N LEU A 175 9.28 -15.74 20.34
CA LEU A 175 10.45 -16.34 19.70
C LEU A 175 11.14 -15.30 18.80
N ASP A 176 12.46 -15.16 18.94
CA ASP A 176 13.25 -14.44 17.95
C ASP A 176 13.30 -15.30 16.67
N GLY A 177 12.59 -14.87 15.63
CA GLY A 177 12.51 -15.61 14.36
C GLY A 177 13.87 -15.92 13.76
N ARG A 178 14.91 -15.12 14.05
CA ARG A 178 16.29 -15.38 13.61
C ARG A 178 16.93 -16.59 14.30
N LYS A 179 16.37 -17.02 15.43
CA LYS A 179 16.82 -18.20 16.21
C LYS A 179 16.02 -19.45 15.87
N ILE A 180 14.96 -19.32 15.08
CA ILE A 180 14.14 -20.46 14.68
C ILE A 180 14.76 -21.09 13.43
N PRO A 181 15.14 -22.37 13.47
CA PRO A 181 15.55 -23.09 12.26
C PRO A 181 14.36 -23.10 11.30
N THR A 182 14.48 -22.35 10.21
CA THR A 182 13.49 -22.37 9.13
C THR A 182 14.04 -23.20 7.97
N GLN A 183 13.14 -23.76 7.16
CA GLN A 183 13.56 -24.26 5.86
C GLN A 183 13.84 -23.04 4.98
N GLU A 184 15.08 -22.88 4.53
CA GLU A 184 15.37 -21.90 3.49
C GLU A 184 14.67 -22.38 2.22
N ALA A 185 13.70 -21.60 1.74
CA ALA A 185 13.24 -21.78 0.37
C ALA A 185 14.48 -21.64 -0.54
N PRO A 186 14.61 -22.49 -1.59
CA PRO A 186 15.69 -22.31 -2.54
C PRO A 186 15.65 -20.86 -3.03
N PRO A 187 16.81 -20.18 -3.10
CA PRO A 187 16.83 -18.80 -3.56
C PRO A 187 16.13 -18.76 -4.93
N PRO A 188 15.14 -17.86 -5.11
CA PRO A 188 14.44 -17.78 -6.38
C PRO A 188 15.48 -17.59 -7.49
N GLU A 189 15.30 -18.29 -8.61
CA GLU A 189 16.20 -18.14 -9.75
C GLU A 189 16.22 -16.66 -10.15
N ARG A 190 17.40 -16.05 -10.06
CA ARG A 190 17.57 -14.65 -10.36
C ARG A 190 17.40 -14.49 -11.88
N PRO A 191 16.48 -13.62 -12.34
CA PRO A 191 16.46 -13.26 -13.74
C PRO A 191 17.79 -12.62 -14.12
N ASP A 192 18.41 -13.09 -15.19
CA ASP A 192 19.60 -12.46 -15.74
C ASP A 192 19.27 -11.08 -16.34
N ASP A 193 20.31 -10.30 -16.67
CA ASP A 193 20.14 -8.96 -17.22
C ASP A 193 19.33 -8.95 -18.52
N ARG A 194 19.40 -10.02 -19.31
CA ARG A 194 18.62 -10.16 -20.54
C ARG A 194 17.13 -10.33 -20.20
N GLN A 195 16.80 -11.23 -19.29
CA GLN A 195 15.43 -11.47 -18.82
C GLN A 195 14.83 -10.21 -18.16
N LEU A 196 15.61 -9.46 -17.40
CA LEU A 196 15.18 -8.18 -16.84
C LEU A 196 14.87 -7.13 -17.93
N ARG A 197 15.70 -7.04 -18.96
CA ARG A 197 15.45 -6.16 -20.12
C ARG A 197 14.23 -6.60 -20.93
N GLU A 198 14.03 -7.90 -21.11
CA GLU A 198 12.84 -8.45 -21.77
C GLU A 198 11.56 -8.12 -20.96
N LYS A 199 11.59 -8.29 -19.63
CA LYS A 199 10.49 -7.88 -18.73
C LYS A 199 10.21 -6.37 -18.83
N LEU A 200 11.25 -5.54 -18.80
CA LEU A 200 11.11 -4.08 -18.93
C LEU A 200 10.52 -3.69 -20.28
N ALA A 201 11.02 -4.25 -21.38
CA ALA A 201 10.51 -3.98 -22.72
C ALA A 201 9.04 -4.42 -22.88
N GLY A 202 8.66 -5.56 -22.29
CA GLY A 202 7.28 -6.03 -22.23
C GLY A 202 6.36 -5.08 -21.47
N ALA A 203 6.77 -4.63 -20.28
CA ALA A 203 6.01 -3.70 -19.45
C ALA A 203 5.85 -2.33 -20.14
N VAL A 204 6.91 -1.78 -20.74
CA VAL A 204 6.85 -0.53 -21.50
C VAL A 204 5.99 -0.69 -22.76
N THR A 205 6.06 -1.83 -23.45
CA THR A 205 5.19 -2.08 -24.61
C THR A 205 3.71 -2.10 -24.21
N GLN A 206 3.36 -2.71 -23.07
CA GLN A 206 1.99 -2.68 -22.55
C GLN A 206 1.55 -1.24 -22.22
N LEU A 207 2.42 -0.46 -21.55
CA LEU A 207 2.15 0.94 -21.24
C LEU A 207 1.89 1.78 -22.49
N LEU A 208 2.64 1.57 -23.57
CA LEU A 208 2.46 2.30 -24.84
C LEU A 208 1.35 1.74 -25.74
N SER A 209 0.69 0.64 -25.37
CA SER A 209 -0.25 -0.05 -26.27
C SER A 209 -1.54 0.73 -26.52
N ARG A 210 -1.94 1.60 -25.58
CA ARG A 210 -3.17 2.39 -25.61
C ARG A 210 -3.11 3.51 -24.56
N PRO A 211 -4.00 4.51 -24.62
CA PRO A 211 -4.20 5.44 -23.52
C PRO A 211 -4.72 4.69 -22.28
N TRP A 212 -4.08 4.85 -21.15
CA TRP A 212 -4.47 4.23 -19.89
C TRP A 212 -4.98 5.30 -18.92
N ALA A 213 -6.12 5.03 -18.29
CA ALA A 213 -6.66 5.87 -17.24
C ALA A 213 -5.80 5.79 -15.97
N PRO A 214 -5.86 6.79 -15.07
CA PRO A 214 -5.22 6.71 -13.75
C PRO A 214 -5.72 5.49 -12.96
N LEU A 215 -4.84 4.84 -12.21
CA LEU A 215 -5.18 3.70 -11.36
C LEU A 215 -6.00 4.16 -10.16
N TYR A 216 -7.14 3.54 -9.93
CA TYR A 216 -8.01 3.68 -8.77
C TYR A 216 -7.61 2.67 -7.70
N VAL A 217 -7.42 3.15 -6.47
CA VAL A 217 -7.23 2.31 -5.28
C VAL A 217 -8.10 2.86 -4.17
N GLU A 218 -8.86 2.00 -3.50
CA GLU A 218 -9.62 2.36 -2.30
C GLU A 218 -9.12 1.48 -1.15
N PRO A 219 -8.19 1.99 -0.33
CA PRO A 219 -7.55 1.18 0.69
C PRO A 219 -8.41 0.97 1.93
N GLY A 220 -9.57 1.63 2.07
CA GLY A 220 -10.45 1.59 3.24
C GLY A 220 -11.01 2.97 3.58
N LEU A 221 -11.18 3.32 4.87
CA LEU A 221 -11.73 4.62 5.29
C LEU A 221 -10.84 5.83 4.94
N GLY A 222 -9.60 5.59 4.52
CA GLY A 222 -8.76 6.62 3.91
C GLY A 222 -9.38 7.25 2.65
N GLY A 223 -10.36 6.56 2.06
CA GLY A 223 -11.02 6.95 0.83
C GLY A 223 -10.17 6.66 -0.41
N ARG A 224 -10.76 6.84 -1.58
CA ARG A 224 -10.11 6.63 -2.88
C ARG A 224 -8.84 7.44 -3.09
N GLU A 225 -7.84 6.80 -3.69
CA GLU A 225 -6.60 7.38 -4.17
C GLU A 225 -6.43 7.08 -5.67
N PHE A 226 -5.74 7.99 -6.37
CA PHE A 226 -5.45 7.86 -7.79
C PHE A 226 -3.95 7.92 -8.04
N PHE A 227 -3.43 6.91 -8.74
CA PHE A 227 -2.03 6.80 -9.12
C PHE A 227 -1.87 6.93 -10.62
N PHE A 228 -0.67 7.34 -11.06
CA PHE A 228 -0.39 7.56 -12.48
C PHE A 228 -1.28 8.67 -13.07
N ASP A 229 -1.75 9.59 -12.22
CA ASP A 229 -2.73 10.63 -12.56
C ASP A 229 -2.10 11.92 -13.06
N ASN A 230 -0.78 11.92 -13.25
CA ASN A 230 0.00 13.06 -13.70
C ASN A 230 1.12 12.64 -14.69
N SER A 231 1.43 13.52 -15.63
CA SER A 231 2.42 13.28 -16.66
C SER A 231 3.86 13.34 -16.18
N GLY A 232 4.13 14.01 -15.05
CA GLY A 232 5.46 14.00 -14.43
C GLY A 232 5.94 12.59 -14.12
N GLU A 233 5.06 11.79 -13.52
CA GLU A 233 5.32 10.38 -13.17
C GLU A 233 5.53 9.48 -14.40
N VAL A 234 4.77 9.72 -15.47
CA VAL A 234 4.95 9.01 -16.75
C VAL A 234 6.29 9.37 -17.39
N LEU A 235 6.64 10.65 -17.44
CA LEU A 235 7.90 11.14 -17.98
C LEU A 235 9.09 10.58 -17.21
N GLU A 236 9.05 10.63 -15.87
CA GLU A 236 10.10 10.11 -15.01
C GLU A 236 10.30 8.62 -15.21
N THR A 237 9.22 7.83 -15.14
CA THR A 237 9.25 6.38 -15.31
C THR A 237 9.86 5.98 -16.64
N LEU A 238 9.39 6.59 -17.74
CA LEU A 238 9.88 6.27 -19.09
C LEU A 238 11.29 6.81 -19.34
N ALA A 239 11.68 7.95 -18.76
CA ALA A 239 13.05 8.45 -18.84
C ALA A 239 14.03 7.52 -18.12
N TRP A 240 13.65 6.96 -16.96
CA TRP A 240 14.44 5.94 -16.26
C TRP A 240 14.60 4.67 -17.10
N ALA A 241 13.52 4.17 -17.70
CA ALA A 241 13.53 2.97 -18.52
C ALA A 241 14.32 3.13 -19.83
N TYR A 242 14.28 4.32 -20.44
CA TYR A 242 14.75 4.60 -21.79
C TYR A 242 16.12 3.99 -22.16
N PRO A 243 17.20 4.14 -21.35
CA PRO A 243 18.54 3.64 -21.70
C PRO A 243 18.62 2.12 -21.84
N PHE A 244 17.64 1.39 -21.30
CA PHE A 244 17.66 -0.08 -21.27
C PHE A 244 16.77 -0.74 -22.33
N LEU A 245 16.00 0.06 -23.07
CA LEU A 245 15.06 -0.42 -24.08
C LEU A 245 15.75 -0.71 -25.42
N PRO A 246 15.22 -1.66 -26.21
CA PRO A 246 15.59 -1.82 -27.61
C PRO A 246 15.43 -0.53 -28.43
N PRO A 247 16.25 -0.28 -29.47
CA PRO A 247 16.23 0.99 -30.22
C PRO A 247 14.87 1.38 -30.83
N ASP A 248 14.10 0.40 -31.32
CA ASP A 248 12.75 0.63 -31.86
C ASP A 248 11.79 1.10 -30.75
N LEU A 249 11.87 0.49 -29.57
CA LEU A 249 11.05 0.87 -28.42
C LEU A 249 11.49 2.21 -27.82
N GLN A 250 12.79 2.53 -27.83
CA GLN A 250 13.30 3.88 -27.50
C GLN A 250 12.65 4.95 -28.38
N GLN A 251 12.62 4.74 -29.70
CA GLN A 251 12.00 5.69 -30.62
C GLN A 251 10.50 5.86 -30.36
N ARG A 252 9.79 4.77 -30.04
CA ARG A 252 8.36 4.81 -29.65
C ARG A 252 8.17 5.59 -28.35
N VAL A 253 8.99 5.36 -27.33
CA VAL A 253 8.97 6.12 -26.06
C VAL A 253 9.20 7.60 -26.31
N LYS A 254 10.21 7.98 -27.10
CA LYS A 254 10.46 9.40 -27.42
C LYS A 254 9.28 10.07 -28.10
N THR A 255 8.68 9.37 -29.07
CA THR A 255 7.51 9.87 -29.80
C THR A 255 6.33 10.05 -28.86
N PHE A 256 6.08 9.07 -27.98
CA PHE A 256 5.04 9.13 -26.97
C PHE A 256 5.27 10.29 -25.98
N LEU A 257 6.46 10.40 -25.38
CA LEU A 257 6.78 11.47 -24.44
C LEU A 257 6.74 12.86 -25.08
N ALA A 258 7.10 12.99 -26.36
CA ALA A 258 6.97 14.25 -27.08
C ALA A 258 5.49 14.67 -27.26
N LYS A 259 4.58 13.71 -27.43
CA LYS A 259 3.13 13.94 -27.46
C LYS A 259 2.62 14.32 -26.06
N GLU A 260 2.98 13.53 -25.04
CA GLU A 260 2.60 13.81 -23.64
C GLU A 260 3.07 15.20 -23.19
N TRP A 261 4.28 15.62 -23.56
CA TRP A 261 4.79 16.96 -23.28
C TRP A 261 3.89 18.07 -23.85
N GLN A 262 3.29 17.85 -25.01
CA GLN A 262 2.43 18.83 -25.68
C GLN A 262 1.01 18.84 -25.10
N THR A 263 0.44 17.67 -24.82
CA THR A 263 -0.94 17.53 -24.32
C THR A 263 -1.03 17.76 -22.82
N HIS A 264 -0.08 17.21 -22.07
CA HIS A 264 0.01 17.23 -20.62
C HIS A 264 1.39 17.72 -20.17
N PRO A 265 1.76 18.99 -20.41
CA PRO A 265 3.07 19.52 -20.01
C PRO A 265 3.26 19.34 -18.49
N PRO A 266 4.34 18.69 -18.02
CA PRO A 266 4.49 18.27 -16.62
C PRO A 266 4.59 19.45 -15.64
N PHE A 267 4.95 20.63 -16.13
CA PHE A 267 5.06 21.88 -15.37
C PHE A 267 3.80 22.76 -15.41
N GLY A 268 2.73 22.31 -16.08
CA GLY A 268 1.49 23.07 -16.26
C GLY A 268 0.30 22.49 -15.50
N LYS A 269 -0.81 23.24 -15.48
CA LYS A 269 -2.09 22.78 -14.89
C LYS A 269 -2.68 21.54 -15.59
N LYS A 270 -2.33 21.35 -16.87
CA LYS A 270 -2.73 20.19 -17.68
C LYS A 270 -1.88 18.94 -17.44
N ALA A 271 -0.92 18.98 -16.52
CA ALA A 271 -0.12 17.80 -16.18
C ALA A 271 -0.96 16.63 -15.66
N ARG A 272 -2.16 16.89 -15.14
CA ARG A 272 -3.05 15.83 -14.61
C ARG A 272 -3.97 15.28 -15.68
N TYR A 273 -4.22 13.99 -15.59
CA TYR A 273 -5.17 13.29 -16.46
C TYR A 273 -6.57 13.31 -15.86
N ASP A 274 -7.55 13.24 -16.77
CA ASP A 274 -8.94 13.00 -16.41
C ASP A 274 -9.10 11.55 -15.95
N LEU A 275 -9.70 11.35 -14.77
CA LEU A 275 -9.80 10.04 -14.13
C LEU A 275 -10.54 8.97 -14.94
N PRO A 276 -11.62 9.29 -15.72
CA PRO A 276 -12.31 8.29 -16.53
C PRO A 276 -11.72 8.11 -17.93
N GLU A 277 -10.75 8.92 -18.36
CA GLU A 277 -10.24 8.89 -19.73
C GLU A 277 -9.21 7.77 -19.94
N GLY A 278 -9.43 6.91 -20.93
CA GLY A 278 -8.53 5.80 -21.28
C GLY A 278 -8.98 4.44 -20.74
N GLU A 279 -8.17 3.41 -20.98
CA GLU A 279 -8.47 2.05 -20.50
C GLU A 279 -8.14 1.88 -19.02
N ARG A 280 -9.00 1.15 -18.30
CA ARG A 280 -8.82 0.84 -16.88
C ARG A 280 -7.61 -0.07 -16.64
N ARG A 281 -6.83 0.27 -15.61
CA ARG A 281 -5.63 -0.48 -15.20
C ARG A 281 -5.96 -1.64 -14.28
N GLU A 282 -7.09 -1.54 -13.59
CA GLU A 282 -7.57 -2.51 -12.62
C GLU A 282 -7.89 -3.85 -13.29
N TRP A 283 -7.71 -4.94 -12.55
CA TRP A 283 -8.11 -6.28 -12.98
C TRP A 283 -9.61 -6.55 -12.77
N PHE A 284 -10.30 -5.64 -12.10
CA PHE A 284 -11.72 -5.69 -11.80
C PHE A 284 -12.45 -4.48 -12.40
N PRO A 285 -13.77 -4.58 -12.67
CA PRO A 285 -14.56 -3.44 -13.12
C PRO A 285 -14.61 -2.33 -12.05
N VAL A 286 -14.35 -1.08 -12.45
CA VAL A 286 -14.46 0.10 -11.57
C VAL A 286 -15.72 0.89 -11.93
N PRO A 287 -16.66 1.11 -10.99
CA PRO A 287 -17.84 1.94 -11.21
C PRO A 287 -17.47 3.38 -11.61
N GLY A 288 -18.24 3.99 -12.52
CA GLY A 288 -17.94 5.34 -13.02
C GLY A 288 -18.12 6.45 -11.97
N ASP A 289 -19.00 6.26 -11.00
CA ASP A 289 -19.29 7.20 -9.91
C ASP A 289 -18.13 7.33 -8.91
N VAL A 290 -17.30 6.29 -8.78
CA VAL A 290 -16.10 6.35 -7.93
C VAL A 290 -14.91 7.06 -8.58
N LEU A 291 -14.97 7.37 -9.89
CA LEU A 291 -13.90 8.02 -10.66
C LEU A 291 -13.92 9.56 -10.55
N SER A 292 -13.99 10.07 -9.32
CA SER A 292 -13.87 11.51 -9.02
C SER A 292 -12.86 11.72 -7.88
N ARG A 293 -12.26 12.91 -7.77
CA ARG A 293 -11.38 13.22 -6.62
C ARG A 293 -12.23 13.59 -5.41
N LEU A 294 -11.71 13.42 -4.20
CA LEU A 294 -12.36 13.96 -3.00
C LEU A 294 -11.97 15.43 -2.84
N ASP A 295 -12.87 16.28 -2.32
CA ASP A 295 -12.60 17.72 -2.14
C ASP A 295 -11.37 18.04 -1.29
N ARG A 296 -10.91 17.05 -0.50
CA ARG A 296 -9.74 17.16 0.38
C ARG A 296 -8.43 16.74 -0.28
N ASP A 297 -8.47 16.17 -1.49
CA ASP A 297 -7.26 15.79 -2.20
C ASP A 297 -6.55 17.05 -2.72
N ARG A 298 -5.40 17.34 -2.08
CA ARG A 298 -4.56 18.47 -2.46
C ARG A 298 -3.43 17.97 -3.34
N PRO A 299 -3.49 18.21 -4.66
CA PRO A 299 -2.42 17.82 -5.54
C PRO A 299 -1.12 18.56 -5.19
N SER A 300 0.02 17.91 -5.43
CA SER A 300 1.32 18.59 -5.42
C SER A 300 1.36 19.68 -6.50
N HIS A 301 2.15 20.72 -6.24
CA HIS A 301 2.36 21.81 -7.19
C HIS A 301 3.09 21.27 -8.44
N PRO A 302 2.74 21.68 -9.68
CA PRO A 302 3.38 21.18 -10.90
C PRO A 302 4.90 21.33 -10.95
N PHE A 303 5.45 22.30 -10.22
CA PHE A 303 6.89 22.47 -10.04
C PHE A 303 7.58 21.20 -9.49
N GLY A 304 6.86 20.38 -8.71
CA GLY A 304 7.35 19.10 -8.22
C GLY A 304 7.69 18.07 -9.32
N ASN A 305 7.32 18.34 -10.57
CA ASN A 305 7.67 17.50 -11.72
C ASN A 305 8.94 17.98 -12.45
N CYS A 306 9.65 19.00 -11.94
CA CYS A 306 10.83 19.53 -12.63
C CYS A 306 12.00 18.52 -12.67
N HIS A 307 12.08 17.60 -11.70
CA HIS A 307 13.00 16.46 -11.76
C HIS A 307 12.74 15.58 -12.99
N ALA A 308 11.47 15.22 -13.25
CA ALA A 308 11.07 14.45 -14.42
C ALA A 308 11.42 15.17 -15.73
N VAL A 309 11.25 16.51 -15.77
CA VAL A 309 11.63 17.35 -16.93
C VAL A 309 13.13 17.26 -17.21
N TRP A 310 13.96 17.37 -16.16
CA TRP A 310 15.41 17.27 -16.28
C TRP A 310 15.84 15.86 -16.71
N LEU A 311 15.27 14.81 -16.11
CA LEU A 311 15.53 13.42 -16.50
C LEU A 311 15.17 13.16 -17.96
N TYR A 312 14.04 13.66 -18.44
CA TYR A 312 13.62 13.56 -19.82
C TYR A 312 14.63 14.23 -20.78
N ALA A 313 15.14 15.42 -20.43
CA ALA A 313 16.18 16.06 -21.22
C ALA A 313 17.47 15.24 -21.26
N GLU A 314 17.94 14.78 -20.10
CA GLU A 314 19.21 14.07 -19.95
C GLU A 314 19.20 12.67 -20.55
N ARG A 315 18.23 11.83 -20.17
CA ARG A 315 18.20 10.42 -20.57
C ARG A 315 17.65 10.22 -21.98
N CYS A 316 16.70 11.03 -22.43
CA CYS A 316 16.11 10.91 -23.78
C CYS A 316 16.74 11.86 -24.82
N GLY A 317 17.67 12.71 -24.42
CA GLY A 317 18.34 13.67 -25.31
C GLY A 317 17.42 14.81 -25.77
N GLU A 318 16.46 15.23 -24.96
CA GLU A 318 15.39 16.18 -25.33
C GLU A 318 15.65 17.61 -24.82
N TRP A 319 16.92 17.96 -24.60
CA TRP A 319 17.34 19.29 -24.15
C TRP A 319 16.77 20.45 -24.98
N ARG A 320 16.71 20.31 -26.31
CA ARG A 320 16.14 21.35 -27.18
C ARG A 320 14.69 21.68 -26.82
N ARG A 321 13.88 20.65 -26.51
CA ARG A 321 12.47 20.81 -26.15
C ARG A 321 12.31 21.44 -24.77
N VAL A 322 13.14 21.02 -23.81
CA VAL A 322 13.13 21.58 -22.45
C VAL A 322 13.57 23.05 -22.47
N LEU A 323 14.63 23.40 -23.20
CA LEU A 323 15.08 24.79 -23.33
C LEU A 323 14.07 25.67 -24.08
N ALA A 324 13.37 25.13 -25.08
CA ALA A 324 12.28 25.85 -25.74
C ALA A 324 11.10 26.16 -24.81
N ALA A 325 10.92 25.38 -23.73
CA ALA A 325 9.91 25.61 -22.70
C ALA A 325 10.44 26.38 -21.48
N TRP A 326 11.64 26.96 -21.55
CA TRP A 326 12.26 27.67 -20.43
C TRP A 326 11.37 28.79 -19.86
N PRO A 327 10.70 29.65 -20.67
CA PRO A 327 9.81 30.67 -20.12
C PRO A 327 8.69 30.10 -19.23
N GLN A 328 8.09 28.97 -19.62
CA GLN A 328 7.03 28.31 -18.86
C GLN A 328 7.56 27.63 -17.60
N LEU A 329 8.77 27.05 -17.67
CA LEU A 329 9.43 26.49 -16.49
C LEU A 329 9.76 27.57 -15.46
N ARG A 330 10.25 28.72 -15.92
CA ARG A 330 10.48 29.90 -15.07
C ARG A 330 9.19 30.39 -14.43
N GLU A 331 8.10 30.52 -15.20
CA GLU A 331 6.79 30.89 -14.67
C GLU A 331 6.29 29.89 -13.61
N CYS A 332 6.44 28.58 -13.85
CA CYS A 332 6.09 27.53 -12.90
C CYS A 332 6.89 27.63 -11.59
N PHE A 333 8.19 27.93 -11.69
CA PHE A 333 9.04 28.16 -10.51
C PHE A 333 8.62 29.41 -9.74
N GLU A 334 8.34 30.52 -10.44
CA GLU A 334 7.85 31.74 -9.80
C GLU A 334 6.52 31.50 -9.08
N ASP A 335 5.58 30.81 -9.73
CA ASP A 335 4.31 30.42 -9.13
C ASP A 335 4.50 29.59 -7.86
N PHE A 336 5.38 28.59 -7.93
CA PHE A 336 5.77 27.81 -6.75
C PHE A 336 6.34 28.68 -5.64
N THR A 337 7.20 29.64 -5.96
CA THR A 337 7.78 30.52 -4.93
C THR A 337 6.73 31.41 -4.25
N ARG A 338 5.69 31.84 -4.98
CA ARG A 338 4.57 32.62 -4.43
C ARG A 338 3.69 31.84 -3.45
N THR A 339 3.69 30.50 -3.52
CA THR A 339 3.01 29.68 -2.51
C THR A 339 3.61 29.83 -1.11
N GLY A 340 4.84 30.35 -1.02
CA GLY A 340 5.56 30.48 0.25
C GLY A 340 6.01 29.15 0.84
N TRP A 341 5.93 28.04 0.09
CA TRP A 341 6.30 26.72 0.59
C TRP A 341 7.73 26.68 1.11
N ARG A 342 7.92 26.15 2.33
CA ARG A 342 9.21 25.91 2.97
C ARG A 342 9.11 24.62 3.78
N LEU A 343 10.15 23.78 3.72
CA LEU A 343 10.23 22.60 4.56
C LEU A 343 10.56 23.00 6.00
N ASP A 344 9.73 22.57 6.94
CA ASP A 344 10.00 22.66 8.37
C ASP A 344 10.56 21.32 8.85
N GLY A 345 11.84 21.29 9.27
CA GLY A 345 12.49 20.06 9.75
C GLY A 345 11.83 19.46 11.01
N ALA A 346 11.09 20.27 11.77
CA ALA A 346 10.34 19.86 12.96
C ALA A 346 8.90 19.40 12.64
N ARG A 347 8.45 19.44 11.38
CA ARG A 347 7.13 18.95 10.98
C ARG A 347 7.19 17.95 9.84
N GLY A 348 8.14 18.13 8.93
CA GLY A 348 8.21 17.39 7.68
C GLY A 348 7.16 17.87 6.66
N ASP A 349 7.24 17.32 5.45
CA ASP A 349 6.28 17.50 4.37
C ASP A 349 6.34 16.27 3.47
N LEU A 350 5.20 15.76 3.03
CA LEU A 350 5.12 14.60 2.14
C LEU A 350 5.90 14.81 0.83
N ASN A 351 5.93 16.04 0.30
CA ASN A 351 6.57 16.38 -0.97
C ASN A 351 8.01 16.91 -0.80
N ALA A 352 8.64 16.73 0.37
CA ALA A 352 9.96 17.28 0.68
C ALA A 352 11.03 16.83 -0.33
N ASN A 353 11.13 15.52 -0.58
CA ASN A 353 12.10 14.97 -1.53
C ASN A 353 11.78 15.44 -2.96
N ARG A 354 10.51 15.39 -3.37
CA ARG A 354 10.03 15.85 -4.68
C ARG A 354 10.45 17.29 -4.97
N TYR A 355 10.19 18.22 -4.05
CA TYR A 355 10.53 19.63 -4.24
C TYR A 355 12.04 19.88 -4.14
N LEU A 356 12.77 19.20 -3.27
CA LEU A 356 14.23 19.31 -3.23
C LEU A 356 14.87 18.84 -4.55
N ALA A 357 14.45 17.68 -5.07
CA ALA A 357 14.90 17.16 -6.35
C ALA A 357 14.58 18.14 -7.49
N SER A 358 13.35 18.69 -7.48
CA SER A 358 12.90 19.67 -8.47
C SER A 358 13.66 21.00 -8.40
N LEU A 359 14.02 21.50 -7.23
CA LEU A 359 14.84 22.71 -7.08
C LEU A 359 16.24 22.51 -7.68
N ARG A 360 16.87 21.36 -7.43
CA ARG A 360 18.18 21.04 -7.99
C ARG A 360 18.11 20.83 -9.51
N ALA A 361 17.10 20.13 -9.99
CA ALA A 361 16.84 19.94 -11.41
C ALA A 361 16.59 21.26 -12.13
N PHE A 362 15.77 22.14 -11.56
CA PHE A 362 15.51 23.46 -12.09
C PHE A 362 16.78 24.31 -12.16
N ALA A 363 17.63 24.30 -11.13
CA ALA A 363 18.90 25.02 -11.15
C ALA A 363 19.83 24.53 -12.29
N ARG A 364 19.87 23.20 -12.55
CA ARG A 364 20.62 22.62 -13.68
C ARG A 364 20.05 23.08 -15.03
N ILE A 365 18.73 23.07 -15.19
CA ILE A 365 18.06 23.54 -16.41
C ILE A 365 18.33 25.04 -16.61
N ALA A 366 18.21 25.85 -15.56
CA ALA A 366 18.43 27.30 -15.58
C ALA A 366 19.85 27.67 -16.05
N ARG A 367 20.87 26.99 -15.52
CA ARG A 367 22.26 27.19 -15.98
C ARG A 367 22.42 26.84 -17.46
N ARG A 368 21.76 25.79 -17.93
CA ARG A 368 21.80 25.39 -19.35
C ARG A 368 20.99 26.32 -20.25
N ALA A 369 20.02 27.03 -19.70
CA ALA A 369 19.31 28.13 -20.35
C ALA A 369 20.01 29.50 -20.18
N GLU A 370 21.22 29.52 -19.61
CA GLU A 370 22.02 30.73 -19.34
C GLU A 370 21.36 31.73 -18.36
N ASP A 371 20.33 31.31 -17.63
CA ASP A 371 19.64 32.11 -16.60
C ASP A 371 20.30 31.89 -15.22
N THR A 372 21.42 32.57 -15.03
CA THR A 372 22.24 32.44 -13.81
C THR A 372 21.50 32.93 -12.56
N GLU A 373 20.63 33.93 -12.69
CA GLU A 373 19.85 34.47 -11.58
C GLU A 373 18.87 33.43 -11.03
N MET A 374 18.09 32.81 -11.92
CA MET A 374 17.13 31.76 -11.54
C MET A 374 17.84 30.53 -10.98
N ALA A 375 18.99 30.14 -11.56
CA ALA A 375 19.81 29.05 -11.04
C ALA A 375 20.23 29.28 -9.58
N GLN A 376 20.81 30.46 -9.29
CA GLN A 376 21.26 30.80 -7.95
C GLN A 376 20.10 30.88 -6.94
N ARG A 377 18.93 31.38 -7.37
CA ARG A 377 17.75 31.43 -6.51
C ARG A 377 17.25 30.04 -6.13
N ALA A 378 17.17 29.13 -7.10
CA ALA A 378 16.79 27.75 -6.86
C ALA A 378 17.83 27.01 -6.00
N ASP A 379 19.12 27.24 -6.22
CA ASP A 379 20.21 26.68 -5.38
C ASP A 379 20.08 27.12 -3.92
N ARG A 380 19.79 28.41 -3.65
CA ARG A 380 19.57 28.89 -2.27
C ARG A 380 18.37 28.21 -1.60
N MET A 381 17.28 28.04 -2.33
CA MET A 381 16.09 27.34 -1.83
C MET A 381 16.38 25.85 -1.60
N ALA A 382 17.12 25.21 -2.50
CA ALA A 382 17.54 23.82 -2.36
C ALA A 382 18.41 23.64 -1.11
N ALA A 383 19.40 24.52 -0.90
CA ALA A 383 20.26 24.47 0.28
C ALA A 383 19.48 24.59 1.60
N ALA A 384 18.55 25.55 1.69
CA ALA A 384 17.68 25.70 2.86
C ALA A 384 16.78 24.46 3.07
N THR A 385 16.24 23.90 1.99
CA THR A 385 15.41 22.68 2.03
C THR A 385 16.25 21.46 2.47
N THR A 386 17.48 21.32 1.98
CA THR A 386 18.42 20.27 2.42
C THR A 386 18.68 20.36 3.91
N THR A 387 18.97 21.56 4.45
CA THR A 387 19.19 21.73 5.90
C THR A 387 17.98 21.27 6.73
N ALA A 388 16.76 21.65 6.31
CA ALA A 388 15.53 21.24 6.99
C ALA A 388 15.28 19.72 6.85
N LEU A 389 15.52 19.14 5.68
CA LEU A 389 15.38 17.70 5.44
C LEU A 389 16.33 16.88 6.31
N LEU A 390 17.60 17.28 6.39
CA LEU A 390 18.59 16.62 7.26
C LEU A 390 18.21 16.73 8.75
N SER A 391 17.64 17.87 9.16
CA SER A 391 17.10 18.03 10.52
C SER A 391 15.97 17.04 10.78
N TRP A 392 15.04 16.87 9.83
CA TRP A 392 13.97 15.89 9.94
C TRP A 392 14.51 14.46 10.02
N TRP A 393 15.42 14.07 9.13
CA TRP A 393 16.04 12.73 9.18
C TRP A 393 16.69 12.45 10.54
N ARG A 394 17.51 13.37 11.07
CA ARG A 394 18.16 13.21 12.38
C ARG A 394 17.16 13.07 13.52
N ARG A 395 16.10 13.88 13.52
CA ARG A 395 15.01 13.75 14.49
C ARG A 395 14.33 12.38 14.38
N SER A 396 14.08 11.92 13.16
CA SER A 396 13.45 10.62 12.92
C SER A 396 14.30 9.48 13.43
N ALA A 397 15.61 9.50 13.19
CA ALA A 397 16.53 8.51 13.76
C ALA A 397 16.72 8.62 15.27
N ALA A 398 16.52 9.80 15.87
CA ALA A 398 16.55 9.97 17.32
C ALA A 398 15.29 9.38 17.99
N GLY A 399 14.14 9.46 17.30
CA GLY A 399 12.91 8.78 17.68
C GLY A 399 12.83 7.32 17.24
N ALA A 400 13.71 6.89 16.33
CA ALA A 400 13.75 5.54 15.80
C ALA A 400 14.04 4.55 16.94
N GLY A 401 13.12 3.63 17.12
CA GLY A 401 13.15 2.58 18.11
C GLY A 401 12.04 1.60 17.84
N THR A 402 12.06 0.47 18.54
CA THR A 402 10.99 -0.53 18.47
C THR A 402 10.17 -0.46 19.76
N PRO A 403 9.32 0.57 19.96
CA PRO A 403 8.46 0.57 21.11
C PRO A 403 7.53 -0.65 21.01
N VAL A 404 7.46 -1.41 22.10
CA VAL A 404 6.32 -2.27 22.36
C VAL A 404 5.15 -1.33 22.60
N ILE A 405 4.19 -1.28 21.68
CA ILE A 405 3.02 -0.40 21.78
C ILE A 405 1.83 -1.23 22.31
N PRO A 406 1.43 -1.06 23.60
CA PRO A 406 0.41 -1.87 24.28
C PRO A 406 -1.03 -1.52 23.97
N THR A 407 -1.26 -0.32 23.47
CA THR A 407 -2.61 0.15 23.23
C THR A 407 -2.69 0.85 21.88
N ILE A 408 -3.87 0.80 21.27
CA ILE A 408 -4.22 1.63 20.12
C ILE A 408 -3.98 3.11 20.42
N GLN A 409 -4.25 3.59 21.63
CA GLN A 409 -4.06 5.00 21.95
C GLN A 409 -2.57 5.37 21.89
N GLU A 410 -1.68 4.50 22.33
CA GLU A 410 -0.23 4.69 22.20
C GLU A 410 0.22 4.55 20.74
N TRP A 411 -0.42 3.70 19.94
CA TRP A 411 -0.18 3.57 18.51
C TRP A 411 -0.59 4.83 17.74
N ASP A 412 -1.79 5.33 17.98
CA ASP A 412 -2.29 6.57 17.39
C ASP A 412 -1.47 7.77 17.83
N GLN A 413 -0.93 7.76 19.05
CA GLN A 413 0.03 8.77 19.49
C GLN A 413 1.39 8.63 18.78
N PHE A 414 1.87 7.40 18.58
CA PHE A 414 3.10 7.12 17.84
C PHE A 414 2.98 7.61 16.39
N VAL A 415 1.90 7.27 15.68
CA VAL A 415 1.64 7.75 14.31
C VAL A 415 1.30 9.25 14.30
N GLY A 416 0.45 9.71 15.23
CA GLY A 416 -0.11 11.05 15.25
C GLY A 416 0.85 12.15 15.68
N ARG A 417 1.85 11.84 16.51
CA ARG A 417 2.97 12.77 16.83
C ARG A 417 4.11 12.68 15.81
N GLY A 418 3.98 11.78 14.84
CA GLY A 418 5.02 11.43 13.90
C GLY A 418 6.13 10.67 14.61
N ASP A 419 6.14 9.35 14.45
CA ASP A 419 7.37 8.54 14.51
C ASP A 419 8.44 9.02 13.49
N ALA A 420 8.06 10.03 12.71
CA ALA A 420 8.79 10.80 11.73
C ALA A 420 9.12 9.99 10.46
N LEU A 421 8.72 8.72 10.43
CA LEU A 421 8.72 7.83 9.27
C LEU A 421 7.39 7.90 8.52
N PHE A 422 6.26 7.84 9.24
CA PHE A 422 4.92 7.91 8.68
C PHE A 422 4.33 9.31 8.81
N PHE A 423 3.90 9.86 7.67
CA PHE A 423 3.29 11.17 7.59
C PHE A 423 1.78 11.03 7.43
N ARG A 424 1.04 11.58 8.39
CA ARG A 424 -0.43 11.58 8.39
C ARG A 424 -0.97 12.46 7.28
N VAL A 425 -1.83 11.87 6.45
CA VAL A 425 -2.62 12.53 5.41
C VAL A 425 -4.10 12.41 5.78
N VAL A 426 -4.82 13.53 5.84
CA VAL A 426 -6.23 13.55 6.27
C VAL A 426 -7.17 13.17 5.10
N PRO A 427 -8.30 12.48 5.36
CA PRO A 427 -8.65 11.75 6.58
C PRO A 427 -8.06 10.33 6.52
N HIS A 428 -7.56 9.80 7.63
CA HIS A 428 -7.25 8.36 7.71
C HIS A 428 -6.18 7.78 6.77
N ARG A 429 -5.31 8.57 6.13
CA ARG A 429 -4.17 8.07 5.32
C ARG A 429 -2.83 8.30 6.02
N ALA A 430 -1.84 7.47 5.72
CA ALA A 430 -0.45 7.71 6.10
C ALA A 430 0.49 7.20 5.00
N LYS A 431 1.61 7.91 4.80
CA LYS A 431 2.61 7.66 3.74
C LYS A 431 4.03 7.66 4.32
N LEU A 432 4.96 6.95 3.67
CA LEU A 432 6.38 6.89 4.04
C LEU A 432 7.13 8.17 3.61
N ALA A 433 6.84 9.31 4.24
CA ALA A 433 7.26 10.61 3.69
C ALA A 433 8.78 10.80 3.52
N LEU A 434 9.61 10.18 4.36
CA LEU A 434 11.06 10.24 4.19
C LEU A 434 11.55 9.53 2.92
N PHE A 435 10.81 8.52 2.45
CA PHE A 435 11.12 7.76 1.24
C PHE A 435 10.30 8.23 0.03
N HIS A 436 9.18 8.91 0.27
CA HIS A 436 8.28 9.36 -0.78
C HIS A 436 8.99 10.28 -1.77
N ASP A 437 8.92 9.93 -3.05
CA ASP A 437 9.55 10.68 -4.15
C ASP A 437 11.04 10.95 -3.95
N LEU A 438 11.73 9.96 -3.38
CA LEU A 438 13.17 9.97 -3.29
C LEU A 438 13.76 9.98 -4.71
N THR A 439 14.96 10.55 -4.84
CA THR A 439 15.75 10.51 -6.07
C THR A 439 17.18 10.16 -5.67
N PRO A 440 18.03 9.62 -6.58
CA PRO A 440 19.40 9.28 -6.22
C PRO A 440 20.19 10.50 -5.75
N GLU A 441 19.92 11.69 -6.29
CA GLU A 441 20.54 12.94 -5.84
C GLU A 441 20.15 13.34 -4.42
N VAL A 442 18.89 13.16 -4.04
CA VAL A 442 18.43 13.46 -2.68
C VAL A 442 18.94 12.41 -1.70
N ALA A 443 18.93 11.13 -2.10
CA ALA A 443 19.49 10.05 -1.31
C ALA A 443 20.97 10.29 -0.96
N ALA A 444 21.78 10.64 -1.96
CA ALA A 444 23.20 10.95 -1.76
C ALA A 444 23.41 12.13 -0.78
N LEU A 445 22.58 13.18 -0.87
CA LEU A 445 22.64 14.30 0.07
C LEU A 445 22.30 13.88 1.52
N VAL A 446 21.33 12.98 1.68
CA VAL A 446 20.92 12.48 2.99
C VAL A 446 22.01 11.60 3.59
N GLU A 447 22.60 10.70 2.80
CA GLU A 447 23.72 9.85 3.24
C GLU A 447 24.93 10.68 3.68
N GLU A 448 25.31 11.70 2.89
CA GLU A 448 26.43 12.59 3.20
C GLU A 448 26.14 13.47 4.42
N GLY A 449 24.94 14.05 4.48
CA GLY A 449 24.58 15.03 5.50
C GLY A 449 24.11 14.43 6.83
N ALA A 450 23.68 13.18 6.85
CA ALA A 450 23.19 12.49 8.05
C ALA A 450 23.68 11.03 8.11
N PRO A 451 25.01 10.79 8.16
CA PRO A 451 25.55 9.44 8.20
C PRO A 451 25.03 8.66 9.42
N GLY A 452 24.75 7.37 9.23
CA GLY A 452 24.19 6.48 10.25
C GLY A 452 22.71 6.70 10.61
N THR A 453 22.15 7.86 10.30
CA THR A 453 20.71 8.18 10.50
C THR A 453 19.84 7.32 9.58
N VAL A 454 20.26 7.19 8.32
CA VAL A 454 19.61 6.35 7.31
C VAL A 454 19.49 4.90 7.77
N ALA A 455 20.57 4.32 8.30
CA ALA A 455 20.58 2.94 8.77
C ALA A 455 19.54 2.72 9.89
N LYS A 456 19.50 3.61 10.89
CA LYS A 456 18.53 3.51 11.99
C LYS A 456 17.09 3.59 11.51
N VAL A 457 16.77 4.57 10.66
CA VAL A 457 15.41 4.73 10.10
C VAL A 457 15.02 3.52 9.27
N TRP A 458 15.94 3.04 8.43
CA TRP A 458 15.72 1.85 7.61
C TRP A 458 15.50 0.60 8.46
N ASP A 459 16.31 0.37 9.49
CA ASP A 459 16.20 -0.79 10.37
C ASP A 459 14.86 -0.80 11.12
N THR A 460 14.40 0.38 11.59
CA THR A 460 13.06 0.54 12.14
C THR A 460 11.98 0.23 11.09
N PHE A 461 12.11 0.79 9.88
CA PHE A 461 11.16 0.55 8.80
C PHE A 461 11.02 -0.93 8.44
N VAL A 462 12.12 -1.65 8.17
CA VAL A 462 12.05 -3.07 7.79
C VAL A 462 11.60 -3.97 8.93
N THR A 463 11.77 -3.52 10.18
CA THR A 463 11.22 -4.22 11.35
C THR A 463 9.70 -4.05 11.40
N LEU A 464 9.19 -2.84 11.14
CA LEU A 464 7.76 -2.54 11.14
C LEU A 464 7.04 -3.09 9.91
N CYS A 465 7.72 -3.14 8.78
CA CYS A 465 7.13 -3.44 7.47
C CYS A 465 7.94 -4.55 6.74
N PRO A 466 8.09 -5.77 7.27
CA PRO A 466 8.98 -6.78 6.69
C PRO A 466 8.58 -7.27 5.29
N THR A 467 7.31 -7.11 4.92
CA THR A 467 6.74 -7.46 3.62
C THR A 467 6.50 -6.23 2.74
N TRP A 468 7.19 -5.11 2.99
CA TRP A 468 7.06 -3.85 2.24
C TRP A 468 7.17 -3.96 0.72
N HIS A 469 7.83 -5.00 0.22
CA HIS A 469 8.06 -5.20 -1.21
C HIS A 469 6.86 -5.83 -1.93
N LEU A 470 5.93 -6.44 -1.19
CA LEU A 470 4.74 -7.11 -1.73
C LEU A 470 3.65 -6.08 -2.04
N GLN A 471 3.24 -6.00 -3.30
CA GLN A 471 2.18 -5.13 -3.78
C GLN A 471 0.81 -5.71 -3.39
N GLY A 472 -0.05 -4.85 -2.86
CA GLY A 472 -1.37 -5.29 -2.39
C GLY A 472 -1.32 -6.10 -1.09
N GLU A 473 -0.18 -6.08 -0.39
CA GLU A 473 -0.03 -6.65 0.94
C GLU A 473 -0.94 -5.93 1.94
N GLU A 474 -1.30 -6.66 3.00
CA GLU A 474 -2.00 -6.05 4.12
C GLU A 474 -1.22 -4.86 4.66
N ARG A 475 -1.94 -3.82 5.04
CA ARG A 475 -1.33 -2.62 5.61
C ARG A 475 -0.51 -2.95 6.86
N GLN A 476 0.81 -2.86 6.76
CA GLN A 476 1.73 -3.29 7.83
C GLN A 476 1.78 -2.32 9.01
N VAL A 477 1.51 -1.04 8.75
CA VAL A 477 1.37 0.01 9.77
C VAL A 477 -0.03 0.59 9.65
N HIS A 478 -0.93 0.01 10.45
CA HIS A 478 -2.35 0.30 10.38
C HIS A 478 -2.65 1.75 10.79
N PHE A 479 -3.31 2.50 9.91
CA PHE A 479 -3.82 3.83 10.23
C PHE A 479 -5.15 4.03 9.51
N GLY A 480 -6.18 4.38 10.28
CA GLY A 480 -7.46 4.81 9.74
C GLY A 480 -8.19 3.74 8.90
N GLU A 481 -8.25 2.51 9.40
CA GLU A 481 -9.11 1.46 8.82
C GLU A 481 -8.84 1.16 7.35
N ASN A 482 -7.56 1.21 6.98
CA ASN A 482 -7.11 0.81 5.65
C ASN A 482 -6.56 -0.60 5.70
N PHE A 483 -7.01 -1.46 4.77
CA PHE A 483 -6.68 -2.88 4.74
C PHE A 483 -5.47 -3.22 3.85
N VAL A 484 -5.02 -2.31 2.99
CA VAL A 484 -3.94 -2.55 2.02
C VAL A 484 -2.94 -1.40 1.98
N ASP A 485 -1.66 -1.72 1.81
CA ASP A 485 -0.63 -0.73 1.51
C ASP A 485 -0.79 -0.24 0.05
N PRO A 486 -0.88 1.09 -0.19
CA PRO A 486 -1.05 1.62 -1.54
C PRO A 486 0.20 1.38 -2.42
N PRO A 487 0.07 1.36 -3.76
CA PRO A 487 1.19 0.99 -4.64
C PRO A 487 2.46 1.83 -4.51
N ASP A 488 2.34 3.09 -4.08
CA ASP A 488 3.47 3.98 -3.83
C ASP A 488 4.31 3.56 -2.62
N PHE A 489 3.71 2.85 -1.63
CA PHE A 489 4.42 2.36 -0.46
C PHE A 489 5.60 1.44 -0.84
N ALA A 490 5.33 0.40 -1.65
CA ALA A 490 6.35 -0.54 -2.10
C ALA A 490 7.36 0.12 -3.04
N ARG A 491 6.92 1.09 -3.85
CA ARG A 491 7.79 1.89 -4.75
C ARG A 491 8.78 2.73 -3.94
N ASP A 492 8.30 3.52 -3.00
CA ASP A 492 9.10 4.41 -2.15
C ASP A 492 10.15 3.62 -1.35
N ALA A 493 9.74 2.48 -0.78
CA ALA A 493 10.65 1.60 -0.06
C ALA A 493 11.70 0.95 -0.97
N PHE A 494 11.34 0.61 -2.22
CA PHE A 494 12.28 0.06 -3.20
C PHE A 494 13.34 1.11 -3.61
N GLU A 495 12.92 2.35 -3.85
CA GLU A 495 13.81 3.49 -4.13
C GLU A 495 14.77 3.75 -2.96
N ALA A 496 14.27 3.75 -1.73
CA ALA A 496 15.09 3.87 -0.54
C ALA A 496 16.09 2.70 -0.41
N SER A 497 15.67 1.45 -0.63
CA SER A 497 16.58 0.31 -0.65
C SER A 497 17.69 0.49 -1.71
N ALA A 498 17.32 0.92 -2.91
CA ALA A 498 18.27 1.08 -4.01
C ALA A 498 19.28 2.21 -3.79
N TRP A 499 18.83 3.34 -3.26
CA TRP A 499 19.64 4.58 -3.23
C TRP A 499 20.16 4.98 -1.86
N LEU A 500 19.48 4.65 -0.76
CA LEU A 500 19.91 4.95 0.62
C LEU A 500 20.58 3.76 1.32
N ARG A 501 20.29 2.54 0.88
CA ARG A 501 20.96 1.32 1.39
C ARG A 501 21.97 0.77 0.41
N ASN A 502 22.06 1.38 -0.77
CA ASN A 502 22.94 0.95 -1.84
C ASN A 502 22.78 -0.56 -2.11
N SER A 503 21.56 -1.10 -1.97
CA SER A 503 21.30 -2.54 -2.09
C SER A 503 21.82 -3.09 -3.41
N SER A 504 22.27 -4.33 -3.35
CA SER A 504 22.75 -5.06 -4.51
C SER A 504 21.59 -5.37 -5.47
N PRO A 505 21.86 -5.52 -6.78
CA PRO A 505 20.91 -6.07 -7.74
C PRO A 505 20.23 -7.38 -7.27
N ASP A 506 20.95 -8.24 -6.55
CA ASP A 506 20.41 -9.50 -6.02
C ASP A 506 19.32 -9.25 -4.96
N GLU A 507 19.61 -8.38 -3.99
CA GLU A 507 18.64 -7.98 -2.96
C GLU A 507 17.43 -7.27 -3.55
N LEU A 508 17.63 -6.40 -4.53
CA LEU A 508 16.55 -5.68 -5.22
C LEU A 508 15.69 -6.63 -6.07
N THR A 509 16.29 -7.61 -6.72
CA THR A 509 15.57 -8.62 -7.51
C THR A 509 14.57 -9.40 -6.64
N GLN A 510 14.99 -9.78 -5.43
CA GLN A 510 14.14 -10.48 -4.46
C GLN A 510 12.95 -9.62 -3.97
N ARG A 511 13.03 -8.30 -4.16
CA ARG A 511 12.04 -7.30 -3.70
C ARG A 511 11.30 -6.60 -4.84
N LEU A 512 11.47 -7.07 -6.08
CA LEU A 512 10.84 -6.46 -7.25
C LEU A 512 9.31 -6.68 -7.26
N ASP A 513 8.87 -7.85 -6.80
CA ASP A 513 7.49 -8.34 -6.86
C ASP A 513 6.88 -8.34 -8.28
N ILE A 514 5.57 -8.55 -8.42
CA ILE A 514 4.82 -8.54 -9.68
C ILE A 514 4.14 -7.17 -9.92
N PRO A 515 3.69 -6.88 -11.15
CA PRO A 515 2.87 -5.68 -11.42
C PRO A 515 1.56 -5.71 -10.62
N CYS A 516 1.20 -4.59 -9.98
CA CYS A 516 -0.06 -4.49 -9.22
C CYS A 516 -1.28 -4.31 -10.12
N CYS A 517 -1.08 -3.78 -11.33
CA CYS A 517 -2.12 -3.45 -12.29
C CYS A 517 -1.59 -3.56 -13.73
N ARG A 518 -2.45 -3.34 -14.72
CA ARG A 518 -2.04 -3.23 -16.13
C ARG A 518 -1.26 -1.95 -16.36
N ALA A 519 -0.19 -2.04 -17.14
CA ALA A 519 0.68 -0.92 -17.48
C ALA A 519 1.28 -0.19 -16.26
N ASP A 520 1.51 -0.91 -15.16
CA ASP A 520 2.02 -0.41 -13.88
C ASP A 520 3.33 0.40 -14.04
N LEU A 521 3.28 1.71 -13.76
CA LEU A 521 4.46 2.59 -13.86
C LEU A 521 5.50 2.25 -12.79
N TYR A 522 5.09 1.86 -11.60
CA TYR A 522 6.01 1.54 -10.51
C TYR A 522 6.76 0.25 -10.78
N TYR A 523 6.12 -0.73 -11.42
CA TYR A 523 6.84 -1.93 -11.87
C TYR A 523 7.90 -1.60 -12.93
N VAL A 524 7.57 -0.75 -13.91
CA VAL A 524 8.52 -0.27 -14.93
C VAL A 524 9.69 0.48 -14.28
N LEU A 525 9.41 1.38 -13.33
CA LEU A 525 10.41 2.15 -12.62
C LEU A 525 11.34 1.25 -11.79
N LYS A 526 10.79 0.31 -11.00
CA LYS A 526 11.59 -0.65 -10.22
C LYS A 526 12.52 -1.49 -11.10
N LEU A 527 12.04 -1.97 -12.24
CA LEU A 527 12.87 -2.67 -13.24
C LEU A 527 14.00 -1.79 -13.79
N ALA A 528 13.70 -0.54 -14.12
CA ALA A 528 14.70 0.40 -14.63
C ALA A 528 15.77 0.74 -13.57
N ILE A 529 15.36 0.95 -12.31
CA ILE A 529 16.29 1.15 -11.19
C ILE A 529 17.17 -0.08 -10.99
N LEU A 530 16.59 -1.27 -11.01
CA LEU A 530 17.34 -2.53 -10.89
C LEU A 530 18.42 -2.68 -11.98
N LEU A 531 18.08 -2.38 -13.23
CA LEU A 531 19.03 -2.42 -14.36
C LEU A 531 20.11 -1.33 -14.26
N ASP A 532 19.76 -0.12 -13.80
CA ASP A 532 20.72 0.97 -13.54
C ASP A 532 21.72 0.57 -12.45
N ARG A 533 21.26 -0.13 -11.41
CA ARG A 533 22.10 -0.66 -10.33
C ARG A 533 22.98 -1.82 -10.78
N ALA A 534 22.51 -2.66 -11.70
CA ALA A 534 23.30 -3.75 -12.27
C ALA A 534 24.45 -3.24 -13.15
N GLY A 535 24.22 -2.18 -13.94
CA GLY A 535 25.22 -1.61 -14.85
C GLY A 535 26.29 -0.70 -14.20
N LYS A 536 26.17 -0.40 -12.90
CA LYS A 536 27.15 0.40 -12.13
C LYS A 536 28.19 -0.45 -11.39
N ARG A 537 28.08 -1.79 -11.47
CA ARG A 537 29.12 -2.73 -11.04
C ARG A 537 30.26 -2.74 -12.06
#